data_AF-A0A159Z6Z5-F1
#
_entry.id   AF-A0A159Z6Z5-F1
#
_cell.length_a   1.000
_cell.length_b   1.000
_cell.length_c   1.000
_cell.angle_alpha   90.00
_cell.angle_beta   90.00
_cell.angle_gamma   90.00
#
_symmetry.space_group_name_H-M   'P 1'
#
loop_
_entity.id
_entity.type
_entity.pdbx_description
1 polymer ?
#
loop_
_entity_poly.entity_id
_entity_poly.type
_entity_poly.pdbx_seq_one_letter_code
_entity_poly.pdbx_strand_id
1 'polypeptide(L)' 'MKLSRKQFLAFMQTHPRCRVAMEACATAHHWALTLTAFGHNVRLIVPKLVKPYVKNQNDMAARVS' A
#
# COMPACT_ATOMS: atom_id res chain seq x y z
N MET A 1 -4.36 10.16 11.96
CA MET A 1 -3.35 9.25 12.55
C MET A 1 -2.28 8.98 11.49
N LYS A 2 -1.07 9.52 11.62
CA LYS A 2 0.03 9.35 10.65
C LYS A 2 0.87 8.13 11.09
N LEU A 3 0.79 7.02 10.36
CA LEU A 3 1.70 5.89 10.59
C LEU A 3 3.06 6.23 9.97
N SER A 4 4.12 6.11 10.75
CA SER A 4 5.48 6.19 10.18
C SER A 4 5.79 4.93 9.36
N ARG A 5 6.68 5.06 8.38
CA ARG A 5 7.10 3.92 7.53
C ARG A 5 7.60 2.72 8.36
N LYS A 6 8.33 2.99 9.44
CA LYS A 6 8.85 1.96 10.34
C LYS A 6 7.75 1.23 11.10
N GLN A 7 6.74 1.96 11.59
CA GLN A 7 5.61 1.37 12.29
C GLN A 7 4.76 0.48 11.35
N PHE A 8 4.58 0.91 10.10
CA PHE A 8 3.88 0.09 9.10
C PHE A 8 4.62 -1.22 8.80
N LEU A 9 5.95 -1.17 8.67
CA LEU A 9 6.76 -2.37 8.46
C LEU A 9 6.70 -3.33 9.65
N ALA A 10 6.85 -2.81 10.87
CA ALA A 10 6.75 -3.61 12.09
C ALA A 10 5.38 -4.29 12.19
N PHE A 11 4.31 -3.57 11.86
CA PHE A 11 2.95 -4.11 11.85
C PHE A 11 2.79 -5.24 10.82
N MET A 12 3.31 -5.05 9.60
CA MET A 12 3.24 -6.09 8.56
C MET A 12 4.08 -7.32 8.90
N GLN A 13 5.26 -7.13 9.50
CA GLN A 13 6.09 -8.24 9.99
C GLN A 13 5.40 -9.08 11.07
N THR A 14 4.61 -8.46 11.95
CA THR A 14 3.85 -9.20 12.97
C THR A 14 2.61 -9.92 12.41
N HIS A 15 2.18 -9.56 11.20
CA HIS A 15 0.99 -10.14 10.60
C HIS A 15 1.32 -11.44 9.84
N PRO A 16 0.44 -12.45 9.86
CA PRO A 16 0.57 -13.61 9.00
C PRO A 16 0.59 -13.23 7.51
N ARG A 17 1.08 -14.13 6.67
CA ARG A 17 1.13 -13.94 5.21
C ARG A 17 -0.27 -13.60 4.70
N CYS A 18 -0.39 -12.42 4.09
CA CYS A 18 -1.66 -11.85 3.63
C CYS A 18 -1.51 -11.29 2.22
N ARG A 19 -2.63 -11.16 1.51
CA ARG A 19 -2.68 -10.52 0.20
C ARG A 19 -2.90 -9.03 0.37
N VAL A 20 -2.00 -8.20 -0.17
CA VAL A 20 -2.05 -6.73 -0.05
C VAL A 20 -2.29 -6.15 -1.43
N ALA A 21 -3.41 -5.46 -1.62
CA ALA A 21 -3.67 -4.69 -2.83
C ALA A 21 -3.25 -3.23 -2.58
N MET A 22 -2.40 -2.69 -3.45
CA MET A 22 -1.95 -1.30 -3.37
C MET A 22 -2.12 -0.62 -4.73
N GLU A 23 -2.52 0.64 -4.72
CA GLU A 23 -2.52 1.46 -5.93
C GLU A 23 -1.08 1.68 -6.41
N ALA A 24 -0.84 1.47 -7.71
CA ALA A 24 0.46 1.69 -8.31
C ALA A 24 0.80 3.19 -8.34
N CYS A 25 1.52 3.66 -7.33
CA CYS A 25 2.14 4.99 -7.29
C CYS A 25 3.68 4.88 -7.29
N ALA A 26 4.39 6.01 -7.41
CA ALA A 26 5.87 6.04 -7.47
C ALA A 26 6.54 5.32 -6.28
N THR A 27 5.89 5.28 -5.11
CA THR A 27 6.41 4.60 -3.92
C THR A 27 5.88 3.19 -3.73
N ALA A 28 4.83 2.78 -4.45
CA ALA A 28 4.17 1.49 -4.27
C ALA A 28 5.04 0.29 -4.68
N HIS A 29 5.91 0.46 -5.68
CA HIS A 29 6.83 -0.58 -6.13
C HIS A 29 7.84 -0.96 -5.04
N HIS A 30 8.40 0.05 -4.35
CA HIS A 30 9.29 -0.17 -3.22
C HIS A 30 8.58 -0.96 -2.10
N TRP A 31 7.35 -0.57 -1.76
CA TRP A 31 6.56 -1.30 -0.76
C TRP A 31 6.22 -2.72 -1.18
N ALA A 32 5.90 -2.95 -2.46
CA ALA A 32 5.60 -4.29 -2.97
C ALA A 32 6.78 -5.25 -2.81
N LEU A 33 8.00 -4.79 -3.09
CA LEU A 33 9.20 -5.59 -2.87
C LEU A 33 9.41 -5.89 -1.39
N THR A 34 9.33 -4.87 -0.54
CA THR A 34 9.57 -5.02 0.91
C THR A 34 8.54 -5.94 1.57
N LEU A 35 7.26 -5.83 1.22
CA LEU A 35 6.21 -6.70 1.74
C LEU A 35 6.27 -8.12 1.16
N THR A 36 6.67 -8.26 -0.10
CA THR A 36 6.92 -9.58 -0.71
C THR A 36 8.09 -10.29 -0.03
N ALA A 37 9.13 -9.56 0.37
CA ALA A 37 10.25 -10.11 1.14
C ALA A 37 9.84 -10.64 2.52
N PHE A 38 8.79 -10.07 3.14
CA PHE A 38 8.17 -10.64 4.35
C PHE A 38 7.22 -11.82 4.07
N GLY A 39 7.01 -12.18 2.80
CA GLY A 39 6.15 -13.29 2.38
C GLY A 39 4.68 -12.90 2.16
N HIS A 40 4.36 -11.61 2.07
CA HIS A 40 3.02 -11.16 1.69
C HIS A 40 2.86 -11.16 0.17
N ASN A 41 1.65 -11.42 -0.30
CA ASN A 41 1.35 -11.40 -1.72
C ASN A 41 0.86 -10.01 -2.12
N VAL A 42 1.75 -9.17 -2.67
CA VAL A 42 1.38 -7.80 -3.08
C VAL A 42 0.89 -7.76 -4.53
N ARG A 43 -0.23 -7.08 -4.74
CA ARG A 43 -0.79 -6.77 -6.07
C ARG A 43 -0.86 -5.26 -6.25
N LEU A 44 -0.09 -4.77 -7.21
CA LEU A 44 -0.16 -3.37 -7.65
C LEU A 44 -1.30 -3.22 -8.67
N ILE A 45 -2.29 -2.40 -8.34
CA ILE A 45 -3.43 -2.11 -9.20
C ILE A 45 -3.18 -0.79 -9.90
N VAL A 46 -3.25 -0.78 -11.23
CA VAL A 46 -3.10 0.45 -12.01
C VAL A 46 -4.29 1.40 -11.72
N PRO A 47 -4.05 2.69 -11.43
CA PRO A 47 -5.11 3.67 -11.16
C PRO A 47 -6.15 3.78 -12.29
N LYS A 48 -5.74 3.41 -13.51
CA LYS A 48 -6.58 3.49 -14.70
C LYS A 48 -7.67 2.41 -14.75
N LEU A 49 -7.56 1.34 -13.95
CA LEU A 49 -8.50 0.21 -13.93
C LEU A 49 -9.45 0.22 -12.71
N VAL A 50 -9.27 1.11 -11.74
CA VAL A 50 -10.13 1.20 -10.54
C VAL A 50 -11.47 1.93 -10.76
N LYS A 51 -11.80 2.28 -12.01
CA LYS A 51 -12.94 3.14 -12.36
C LYS A 51 -14.37 2.59 -12.13
N PRO A 52 -14.61 1.36 -11.63
CA PRO A 52 -15.92 1.08 -11.03
C PRO A 52 -15.91 0.66 -9.56
N TYR A 53 -14.76 0.42 -8.91
CA TYR A 53 -14.76 -0.23 -7.59
C TYR A 53 -14.40 0.65 -6.39
N VAL A 54 -14.05 1.92 -6.60
CA VAL A 54 -13.65 2.81 -5.50
C VAL A 54 -14.68 3.93 -5.33
N LYS A 55 -15.83 3.57 -4.74
CA LYS A 55 -16.67 4.55 -4.04
C LYS A 55 -16.01 4.78 -2.67
N ASN A 56 -15.39 5.94 -2.49
CA ASN A 56 -14.92 6.50 -1.22
C ASN A 56 -13.76 5.78 -0.50
N GLN A 57 -12.51 5.97 -0.94
CA GLN A 57 -11.34 5.82 -0.04
C GLN A 57 -10.29 6.92 -0.26
N ASN A 58 -10.51 8.04 0.43
CA ASN A 58 -9.54 8.91 1.10
C ASN A 58 -8.24 9.27 0.33
N ASP A 59 -8.31 10.30 -0.50
CA ASP A 59 -7.15 11.07 -0.97
C ASP A 59 -6.53 11.81 0.23
N MET A 60 -5.44 11.27 0.76
CA MET A 60 -4.56 11.95 1.72
C MET A 60 -3.13 11.91 1.18
N ALA A 61 -2.96 12.44 -0.04
CA ALA A 61 -1.66 12.87 -0.52
C ALA A 61 -1.48 14.34 -0.12
N ALA A 62 -0.59 14.56 0.84
CA ALA A 62 -0.27 15.87 1.40
C ALA A 62 0.04 16.91 0.32
N ARG A 63 -0.85 17.91 0.16
CA ARG A 63 -0.46 19.23 -0.33
C ARG A 63 0.14 19.99 0.85
N VAL A 64 1.46 20.01 0.93
CA VAL A 64 2.19 21.06 1.64
C VAL A 64 2.82 21.95 0.57
N SER A 65 2.22 23.12 0.38
CA SER A 65 2.82 24.35 -0.11
C SER A 65 1.86 25.47 0.28
#